data_AF-A0A954A187-F1
#
_entry.id   AF-A0A954A187-F1
#
_cell.length_a   1.000
_cell.length_b   1.000
_cell.length_c   1.000
_cell.angle_alpha   90.00
_cell.angle_beta   90.00
_cell.angle_gamma   90.00
#
_symmetry.space_group_name_H-M   'P 1'
#
loop_
_entity.id
_entity.type
_entity.pdbx_description
1 polymer ?
#
loop_
_entity_poly.entity_id
_entity_poly.type
_entity_poly.pdbx_seq_one_letter_code
_entity_poly.pdbx_strand_id
1 'polypeptide(L)'
;DRDDLMVPCRLRFMTAAGTAANGVEFQILSLDDPAPHSSSVPTARLGHIQVDPELRAAWQRHRLLGTLTRPRFPVAALHFGRDSRATTYRCDAATTVRFLAGGVYRVDARAAGELAHQMIEVADSGRGEVTVQLRPGVWLTGQVRGGAENRPVGAAMVVALRDGRIVVSGETDAGGRFRLGPTPDKLLRLEVRHQAFEPLVVENVRPGTDAVHVLTPLPEHPVRGVVRRRPARTPVAGAEVRLLGEQGVVVKTRTDASGSFELRSFLIEPTVEVVAVGFLDYQEALNANGSPRTFDLIPAQPEERQRVGLTALVIGTVLDAASHPVKNCPVHVQPVTPWTPSGIEGRRILRGGLLPFQQMVVTGPDGAFRVEWPRSEALRLIAVQGAVTEEQGKLVDVVVGKRHQLVLHPGQ
;
A
#
# COMPACT_ATOMS: atom_id res chain seq x y z
N ASP A 1 20.60 -0.64 40.36
CA ASP A 1 20.42 0.69 39.76
C ASP A 1 20.94 0.76 38.34
N ARG A 2 20.07 1.03 37.37
CA ARG A 2 20.49 1.48 36.02
C ARG A 2 20.49 3.00 35.89
N ASP A 3 19.94 3.70 36.88
CA ASP A 3 19.81 5.16 36.88
C ASP A 3 21.14 5.90 37.03
N ASP A 4 22.14 5.26 37.63
CA ASP A 4 23.50 5.83 37.78
C ASP A 4 24.36 5.73 36.50
N LEU A 5 23.91 4.98 35.49
CA LEU A 5 24.65 4.76 34.23
C LEU A 5 24.22 5.73 33.11
N MET A 6 23.25 6.61 33.37
CA MET A 6 22.76 7.55 32.37
C MET A 6 23.29 8.96 32.64
N VAL A 7 23.58 9.69 31.56
CA VAL A 7 24.05 11.08 31.63
C VAL A 7 22.84 12.02 31.52
N PRO A 8 22.37 12.64 32.63
CA PRO A 8 21.32 13.64 32.57
C PRO A 8 21.83 14.95 31.95
N CYS A 9 21.11 15.45 30.96
CA CYS A 9 21.34 16.72 30.32
C CYS A 9 20.05 17.54 30.31
N ARG A 10 20.09 18.75 30.85
CA ARG A 10 18.97 19.69 30.80
C ARG A 10 19.03 20.46 29.49
N LEU A 11 18.00 20.32 28.67
CA LEU A 11 17.81 21.12 27.46
C LEU A 11 16.95 22.33 27.80
N ARG A 12 17.40 23.52 27.44
CA ARG A 12 16.63 24.78 27.52
C ARG A 12 16.41 25.33 26.13
N PHE A 13 15.17 25.58 25.76
CA PHE A 13 14.80 26.07 24.45
C PHE A 13 14.52 27.57 24.55
N MET A 14 15.27 28.35 23.78
CA MET A 14 15.20 29.81 23.80
C MET A 14 14.77 30.31 22.43
N THR A 15 13.78 31.20 22.38
CA THR A 15 13.36 31.87 21.15
C THR A 15 14.43 32.83 20.65
N ALA A 16 14.32 33.26 19.40
CA ALA A 16 15.25 34.23 18.80
C ALA A 16 15.39 35.53 19.60
N ALA A 17 14.35 35.91 20.35
CA ALA A 17 14.34 37.08 21.24
C ALA A 17 15.04 36.84 22.60
N GLY A 18 15.59 35.65 22.85
CA GLY A 18 16.21 35.29 24.11
C GLY A 18 15.21 35.00 25.24
N THR A 19 13.94 34.73 24.92
CA THR A 19 12.92 34.31 25.89
C THR A 19 12.72 32.79 25.86
N ALA A 20 12.16 32.22 26.91
CA ALA A 20 11.92 30.78 26.96
C ALA A 20 10.81 30.34 25.98
N ALA A 21 11.06 29.31 25.17
CA ALA A 21 10.11 28.82 24.16
C ALA A 21 9.10 27.83 24.77
N ASN A 22 7.79 28.06 24.59
CA ASN A 22 6.75 27.14 25.07
C ASN A 22 6.22 26.25 23.94
N GLY A 23 5.74 25.05 24.28
CA GLY A 23 5.18 24.12 23.31
C GLY A 23 6.16 23.66 22.24
N VAL A 24 7.44 23.52 22.60
CA VAL A 24 8.51 23.05 21.72
C VAL A 24 8.29 21.60 21.36
N GLU A 25 8.33 21.31 20.05
CA GLU A 25 8.45 19.96 19.54
C GLU A 25 9.90 19.71 19.13
N PHE A 26 10.52 18.62 19.58
CA PHE A 26 11.92 18.33 19.26
C PHE A 26 12.19 16.84 19.04
N GLN A 27 13.27 16.55 18.33
CA GLN A 27 13.83 15.23 18.12
C GLN A 27 15.35 15.28 18.35
N ILE A 28 15.92 14.17 18.78
CA ILE A 28 17.36 14.03 19.02
C ILE A 28 17.88 12.83 18.25
N LEU A 29 19.00 13.02 17.54
CA LEU A 29 19.62 12.03 16.67
C LEU A 29 21.11 11.91 17.02
N SER A 30 21.58 10.70 17.30
CA SER A 30 23.03 10.44 17.51
C SER A 30 23.78 10.56 16.18
N LEU A 31 24.93 11.26 16.16
CA LEU A 31 25.77 11.40 14.96
C LEU A 31 27.07 10.59 14.98
N ASP A 32 27.47 10.03 16.12
CA ASP A 32 28.68 9.18 16.23
C ASP A 32 28.50 7.78 15.61
N ASP A 33 27.79 7.70 14.49
CA ASP A 33 27.56 6.44 13.77
C ASP A 33 28.59 6.26 12.64
N PRO A 34 29.55 5.32 12.77
CA PRO A 34 30.28 4.82 11.63
C PRO A 34 29.36 3.91 10.78
N ALA A 35 28.71 4.50 9.78
CA ALA A 35 27.89 3.85 8.75
C ALA A 35 26.62 3.10 9.24
N PRO A 36 25.52 3.12 8.45
CA PRO A 36 24.29 2.43 8.82
C PRO A 36 24.50 0.91 8.78
N HIS A 37 24.87 0.31 9.91
CA HIS A 37 24.70 -1.13 10.07
C HIS A 37 23.20 -1.42 10.11
N SER A 38 22.79 -2.37 9.25
CA SER A 38 21.40 -2.75 9.04
C SER A 38 20.67 -3.00 10.36
N SER A 39 19.37 -2.73 10.35
CA SER A 39 18.38 -2.96 11.40
C SER A 39 18.20 -4.43 11.86
N SER A 40 19.24 -5.24 11.86
CA SER A 40 19.24 -6.58 12.46
C SER A 40 19.37 -6.46 13.98
N VAL A 41 18.62 -7.32 14.68
CA VAL A 41 18.78 -7.73 16.08
C VAL A 41 20.26 -7.63 16.53
N PRO A 42 20.62 -7.23 17.77
CA PRO A 42 22.01 -7.14 18.19
C PRO A 42 22.70 -8.50 18.03
N THR A 43 23.33 -8.71 16.88
CA THR A 43 24.37 -9.70 16.66
C THR A 43 25.69 -9.04 16.99
N ALA A 44 25.82 -8.56 18.24
CA ALA A 44 27.13 -8.30 18.81
C ALA A 44 27.72 -9.67 19.18
N ARG A 45 28.48 -10.26 18.25
CA ARG A 45 29.39 -11.41 18.41
C ARG A 45 29.04 -12.38 19.56
N LEU A 46 28.00 -13.17 19.37
CA LEU A 46 27.95 -14.53 19.89
C LEU A 46 28.06 -15.42 18.66
N GLY A 47 29.22 -16.04 18.44
CA GLY A 47 29.47 -16.86 17.25
C GLY A 47 28.36 -17.90 17.04
N HIS A 48 28.00 -18.20 15.79
CA HIS A 48 27.12 -19.26 15.27
C HIS A 48 25.82 -19.66 16.02
N ILE A 49 25.41 -18.99 17.10
CA ILE A 49 24.19 -19.33 17.84
C ILE A 49 23.01 -18.60 17.18
N GLN A 50 22.07 -19.37 16.63
CA GLN A 50 20.78 -18.85 16.19
C GLN A 50 20.03 -18.28 17.40
N VAL A 51 19.67 -16.99 17.34
CA VAL A 51 18.84 -16.36 18.37
C VAL A 51 17.44 -16.97 18.31
N ASP A 52 16.98 -17.44 19.47
CA ASP A 52 15.67 -18.04 19.69
C ASP A 52 14.52 -17.17 19.11
N PRO A 53 13.60 -17.75 18.31
CA PRO A 53 12.45 -17.03 17.75
C PRO A 53 11.56 -16.34 18.80
N GLU A 54 11.42 -16.91 20.00
CA GLU A 54 10.64 -16.33 21.09
C GLU A 54 11.33 -15.09 21.67
N LEU A 55 12.66 -15.10 21.79
CA LEU A 55 13.42 -13.93 22.23
C LEU A 55 13.29 -12.78 21.22
N ARG A 56 13.29 -13.12 19.92
CA ARG A 56 13.04 -12.16 18.83
C ARG A 56 11.61 -11.60 18.89
N ALA A 57 10.62 -12.45 19.12
CA ALA A 57 9.21 -12.04 19.25
C ALA A 57 8.97 -11.20 20.51
N ALA A 58 9.61 -11.54 21.64
CA ALA A 58 9.54 -10.79 22.90
C ALA A 58 10.17 -9.40 22.74
N TRP A 59 11.32 -9.29 22.07
CA TRP A 59 11.94 -8.00 21.76
C TRP A 59 11.08 -7.14 20.84
N GLN A 60 10.49 -7.75 19.79
CA GLN A 60 9.57 -7.05 18.90
C GLN A 60 8.30 -6.57 19.65
N ARG A 61 7.72 -7.39 20.54
CA ARG A 61 6.59 -6.98 21.40
C ARG A 61 6.96 -5.86 22.37
N HIS A 62 8.12 -5.96 23.01
CA HIS A 62 8.60 -4.92 23.94
C HIS A 62 8.77 -3.57 23.21
N ARG A 63 9.30 -3.59 21.98
CA ARG A 63 9.37 -2.40 21.11
C ARG A 63 7.99 -1.86 20.75
N LEU A 64 7.05 -2.75 20.41
CA LEU A 64 5.68 -2.36 20.05
C LEU A 64 4.97 -1.68 21.23
N LEU A 65 5.15 -2.22 22.45
CA LEU A 65 4.61 -1.64 23.68
C LEU A 65 5.21 -0.26 23.99
N GLY A 66 6.51 -0.06 23.76
CA GLY A 66 7.16 1.25 23.87
C GLY A 66 6.66 2.29 22.86
N THR A 67 6.24 1.86 21.66
CA THR A 67 5.66 2.76 20.66
C THR A 67 4.16 3.05 20.85
N LEU A 68 3.40 2.12 21.43
CA LEU A 68 1.96 2.24 21.62
C LEU A 68 1.58 2.97 22.93
N THR A 69 2.47 2.99 23.91
CA THR A 69 2.28 3.77 25.14
C THR A 69 2.72 5.21 24.91
N ARG A 70 1.86 6.04 24.32
CA ARG A 70 2.01 7.51 24.45
C ARG A 70 1.83 7.86 25.93
N PRO A 71 2.87 8.29 26.67
CA PRO A 71 2.69 8.62 28.06
C PRO A 71 1.93 9.95 28.13
N ARG A 72 0.74 9.95 28.73
CA ARG A 72 0.09 11.15 29.28
C ARG A 72 0.70 11.55 30.65
N PHE A 73 1.95 11.17 30.92
CA PHE A 73 2.61 11.49 32.17
C PHE A 73 3.40 12.79 32.04
N PRO A 74 3.25 13.75 32.97
CA PRO A 74 4.11 14.91 33.03
C PRO A 74 5.50 14.47 33.53
N VAL A 75 6.53 14.71 32.72
CA VAL A 75 7.95 14.62 33.08
C VAL A 75 8.50 13.21 33.39
N ALA A 76 8.39 12.28 32.43
CA ALA A 76 9.30 11.14 32.41
C ALA A 76 10.63 11.56 31.76
N ALA A 77 11.75 11.32 32.43
CA ALA A 77 13.08 11.51 31.85
C ALA A 77 13.18 10.69 30.56
N LEU A 78 13.43 11.37 29.44
CA LEU A 78 13.48 10.73 28.14
C LEU A 78 14.81 9.99 27.99
N HIS A 79 14.77 8.69 27.73
CA HIS A 79 15.96 7.86 27.55
C HIS A 79 16.31 7.77 26.06
N PHE A 80 17.46 8.30 25.68
CA PHE A 80 17.96 8.23 24.30
C PHE A 80 19.19 7.34 24.22
N GLY A 81 19.06 6.28 23.43
CA GLY A 81 20.13 5.37 23.06
C GLY A 81 20.50 5.44 21.58
N ARG A 82 21.46 4.60 21.20
CA ARG A 82 21.97 4.46 19.82
C ARG A 82 20.89 4.11 18.77
N ASP A 83 19.79 3.47 19.20
CA ASP A 83 18.66 3.06 18.34
C ASP A 83 17.42 3.96 18.44
N SER A 84 17.56 5.17 19.00
CA SER A 84 16.46 6.13 19.13
C SER A 84 16.01 6.54 17.73
N ARG A 85 14.94 5.91 17.21
CA ARG A 85 14.25 6.41 16.02
C ARG A 85 13.84 7.86 16.26
N ALA A 86 13.76 8.65 15.19
CA ALA A 86 13.29 10.03 15.17
C ALA A 86 11.88 10.15 15.77
N THR A 87 11.82 10.17 17.09
CA THR A 87 10.60 10.31 17.88
C THR A 87 10.49 11.79 18.20
N THR A 88 9.33 12.36 17.93
CA THR A 88 9.06 13.76 18.25
C THR A 88 8.52 13.84 19.67
N TYR A 89 9.18 14.63 20.50
CA TYR A 89 8.80 14.92 21.87
C TYR A 89 8.27 16.35 21.96
N ARG A 90 7.45 16.61 22.98
CA ARG A 90 6.91 17.94 23.25
C ARG A 90 7.24 18.37 24.68
N CYS A 91 7.72 19.59 24.85
CA CYS A 91 7.96 20.19 26.16
C CYS A 91 7.69 21.71 26.12
N ASP A 92 7.76 22.35 27.28
CA ASP A 92 7.78 23.81 27.36
C ASP A 92 9.23 24.32 27.26
N ALA A 93 9.57 25.38 28.00
CA ALA A 93 10.87 26.03 28.03
C ALA A 93 12.08 25.12 28.26
N ALA A 94 11.90 24.02 28.98
CA ALA A 94 12.99 23.14 29.34
C ALA A 94 12.53 21.70 29.56
N THR A 95 13.44 20.76 29.36
CA THR A 95 13.25 19.35 29.71
C THR A 95 14.57 18.70 30.10
N THR A 96 14.52 17.64 30.88
CA THR A 96 15.70 16.83 31.19
C THR A 96 15.68 15.57 30.34
N VAL A 97 16.72 15.41 29.54
CA VAL A 97 16.98 14.25 28.70
C VAL A 97 18.06 13.43 29.37
N ARG A 98 17.94 12.10 29.35
CA ARG A 98 18.98 11.18 29.81
C ARG A 98 19.55 10.43 28.61
N PHE A 99 20.86 10.56 28.43
CA PHE A 99 21.60 9.88 27.37
C PHE A 99 22.21 8.59 27.91
N LEU A 100 22.21 7.53 27.10
CA LEU A 100 22.84 6.25 27.47
C LEU A 100 24.37 6.29 27.43
N ALA A 101 24.96 7.23 26.70
CA ALA A 101 26.40 7.42 26.58
C ALA A 101 26.71 8.88 26.23
N GLY A 102 27.94 9.31 26.49
CA GLY A 102 28.45 10.53 25.89
C GLY A 102 28.54 10.41 24.37
N GLY A 103 28.67 11.55 23.69
CA GLY A 103 28.78 11.64 22.25
C GLY A 103 28.18 12.91 21.66
N VAL A 104 28.21 12.99 20.33
CA VAL A 104 27.69 14.09 19.54
C VAL A 104 26.29 13.77 19.06
N TYR A 105 25.34 14.62 19.45
CA TYR A 105 23.93 14.50 19.12
C TYR A 105 23.45 15.73 18.35
N ARG A 106 22.53 15.53 17.41
CA ARG A 106 21.80 16.60 16.74
C ARG A 106 20.44 16.75 17.38
N VAL A 107 20.12 17.96 17.85
CA VAL A 107 18.78 18.35 18.29
C VAL A 107 18.12 19.15 17.18
N ASP A 108 17.00 18.63 16.66
CA ASP A 108 16.12 19.39 15.78
C ASP A 108 14.88 19.79 16.58
N ALA A 109 14.58 21.08 16.69
CA ALA A 109 13.46 21.59 17.48
C ALA A 109 12.65 22.63 16.70
N ARG A 110 11.36 22.75 17.00
CA ARG A 110 10.46 23.76 16.44
C ARG A 110 9.46 24.28 17.47
N ALA A 111 9.20 25.58 17.45
CA ALA A 111 8.16 26.21 18.25
C ALA A 111 7.73 27.54 17.61
N ALA A 112 6.41 27.80 17.51
CA ALA A 112 5.86 29.08 17.08
C ALA A 112 6.46 29.68 15.78
N GLY A 113 6.79 28.85 14.79
CA GLY A 113 7.40 29.31 13.53
C GLY A 113 8.93 29.39 13.55
N GLU A 114 9.55 29.20 14.70
CA GLU A 114 11.00 29.15 14.88
C GLU A 114 11.52 27.70 14.88
N LEU A 115 12.77 27.52 14.47
CA LEU A 115 13.44 26.24 14.30
C LEU A 115 14.84 26.27 14.91
N ALA A 116 15.31 25.13 15.39
CA ALA A 116 16.70 24.90 15.76
C ALA A 116 17.22 23.62 15.13
N HIS A 117 18.47 23.65 14.68
CA HIS A 117 19.26 22.49 14.30
C HIS A 117 20.62 22.66 14.97
N GLN A 118 20.81 22.04 16.14
CA GLN A 118 21.98 22.26 16.97
C GLN A 118 22.70 20.95 17.25
N MET A 119 24.01 20.95 17.03
CA MET A 119 24.90 19.90 17.50
C MET A 119 25.20 20.13 18.97
N ILE A 120 25.03 19.10 19.78
CA ILE A 120 25.33 19.11 21.21
C ILE A 120 26.31 17.97 21.48
N GLU A 121 27.30 18.24 22.32
CA GLU A 121 28.25 17.25 22.80
C GLU A 121 27.86 16.92 24.24
N VAL A 122 27.63 15.64 24.50
CA VAL A 122 27.28 15.12 25.81
C VAL A 122 28.51 14.40 26.34
N ALA A 123 29.04 14.81 27.48
CA ALA A 123 30.18 14.13 28.09
C ALA A 123 29.78 12.75 28.66
N ASP A 124 30.72 11.82 28.77
CA ASP A 124 30.48 10.48 29.35
C ASP A 124 30.09 10.51 30.84
N SER A 125 30.33 11.63 31.52
CA SER A 125 29.92 11.83 32.90
C SER A 125 29.59 13.30 33.16
N GLY A 126 28.68 13.53 34.11
CA GLY A 126 28.30 14.86 34.58
C GLY A 126 26.89 15.29 34.18
N ARG A 127 26.39 16.34 34.86
CA ARG A 127 25.14 17.02 34.53
C ARG A 127 25.45 18.15 33.56
N GLY A 128 25.01 18.02 32.31
CA GLY A 128 25.09 19.09 31.31
C GLY A 128 23.85 19.97 31.32
N GLU A 129 24.00 21.27 31.05
CA GLU A 129 22.90 22.15 30.65
C GLU A 129 23.23 22.69 29.26
N VAL A 130 22.33 22.46 28.30
CA VAL A 130 22.50 22.91 26.92
C VAL A 130 21.35 23.84 26.55
N THR A 131 21.71 25.04 26.10
CA THR A 131 20.75 25.99 25.55
C THR A 131 20.62 25.75 24.04
N VAL A 132 19.41 25.41 23.62
CA VAL A 132 19.00 25.24 22.23
C VAL A 132 18.37 26.54 21.75
N GLN A 133 19.08 27.25 20.87
CA GLN A 133 18.65 28.54 20.38
C GLN A 133 17.80 28.38 19.11
N LEU A 134 16.50 28.65 19.22
CA LEU A 134 15.60 28.73 18.07
C LEU A 134 15.85 30.02 17.30
N ARG A 135 15.66 29.94 15.99
CA ARG A 135 15.75 31.05 15.04
C ARG A 135 14.48 31.09 14.19
N PRO A 136 14.02 32.27 13.74
CA PRO A 136 12.85 32.35 12.88
C PRO A 136 13.09 31.51 11.64
N GLY A 137 12.19 30.58 11.37
CA GLY A 137 12.23 29.85 10.11
C GLY A 137 11.60 30.67 9.00
N VAL A 138 11.97 30.33 7.76
CA VAL A 138 11.50 31.01 6.56
C VAL A 138 10.52 30.10 5.83
N TRP A 139 9.45 30.66 5.30
CA TRP A 139 8.50 29.89 4.49
C TRP A 139 9.02 29.74 3.07
N LEU A 140 8.93 28.52 2.55
CA LEU A 140 9.14 28.24 1.14
C LEU A 140 7.80 28.44 0.42
N THR A 141 7.72 29.49 -0.40
CA THR A 141 6.52 29.85 -1.17
C THR A 141 6.80 29.80 -2.66
N GLY A 142 5.79 29.50 -3.45
CA GLY A 142 5.94 29.52 -4.90
C GLY A 142 4.65 29.18 -5.61
N GLN A 143 4.75 29.13 -6.94
CA GLN A 143 3.69 28.69 -7.82
C GLN A 143 4.20 27.64 -8.80
N VAL A 144 3.42 26.58 -9.00
CA VAL A 144 3.64 25.58 -10.04
C VAL A 144 2.68 25.85 -11.18
N ARG A 145 3.23 25.93 -12.39
CA ARG A 145 2.50 26.14 -13.64
C ARG A 145 2.89 25.07 -14.65
N GLY A 146 2.06 24.86 -15.66
CA GLY A 146 2.23 23.77 -16.61
C GLY A 146 1.96 24.17 -18.05
N GLY A 147 2.76 23.61 -18.96
CA GLY A 147 2.60 23.73 -20.40
C GLY A 147 2.87 25.11 -21.00
N ALA A 148 2.77 25.20 -22.32
CA ALA A 148 3.03 26.44 -23.07
C ALA A 148 2.11 27.60 -22.68
N GLU A 149 0.90 27.29 -22.20
CA GLU A 149 -0.09 28.28 -21.77
C GLU A 149 0.08 28.75 -20.32
N ASN A 150 1.08 28.23 -19.60
CA ASN A 150 1.43 28.65 -18.23
C ASN A 150 0.24 28.54 -17.24
N ARG A 151 -0.59 27.51 -17.38
CA ARG A 151 -1.77 27.28 -16.53
C ARG A 151 -1.34 26.84 -15.12
N PRO A 152 -2.04 27.24 -14.04
CA PRO A 152 -1.73 26.78 -12.69
C PRO A 152 -1.92 25.26 -12.56
N VAL A 153 -1.01 24.59 -11.84
CA VAL A 153 -1.07 23.13 -11.60
C VAL A 153 -1.36 22.89 -10.12
N GLY A 154 -2.61 22.53 -9.81
CA GLY A 154 -3.01 22.12 -8.47
C GLY A 154 -2.68 20.66 -8.17
N ALA A 155 -2.69 20.30 -6.87
CA ALA A 155 -2.36 18.97 -6.37
C ALA A 155 -0.99 18.42 -6.82
N ALA A 156 -0.06 19.31 -7.19
CA ALA A 156 1.32 18.93 -7.43
C ALA A 156 2.01 18.72 -6.08
N MET A 157 2.61 17.56 -5.88
CA MET A 157 3.40 17.25 -4.70
C MET A 157 4.74 18.00 -4.79
N VAL A 158 5.01 18.86 -3.83
CA VAL A 158 6.22 19.65 -3.71
C VAL A 158 7.00 19.14 -2.49
N VAL A 159 8.24 18.70 -2.71
CA VAL A 159 9.12 18.14 -1.68
C VAL A 159 10.40 18.95 -1.66
N ALA A 160 10.72 19.57 -0.52
CA ALA A 160 11.99 20.24 -0.32
C ALA A 160 12.94 19.33 0.46
N LEU A 161 14.14 19.12 -0.11
CA LEU A 161 15.18 18.26 0.44
C LEU A 161 16.43 19.07 0.81
N ARG A 162 17.15 18.55 1.80
CA ARG A 162 18.50 18.98 2.16
C ARG A 162 19.33 17.75 2.47
N ASP A 163 20.48 17.62 1.84
CA ASP A 163 21.39 16.47 1.99
C ASP A 163 20.65 15.12 1.76
N GLY A 164 19.77 15.09 0.76
CA GLY A 164 18.95 13.91 0.42
C GLY A 164 17.81 13.59 1.41
N ARG A 165 17.61 14.40 2.45
CA ARG A 165 16.53 14.22 3.44
C ARG A 165 15.41 15.21 3.21
N ILE A 166 14.16 14.75 3.35
CA ILE A 166 12.97 15.60 3.27
C ILE A 166 12.99 16.57 4.46
N VAL A 167 12.94 17.86 4.17
CA VAL A 167 12.81 18.94 5.15
C VAL A 167 11.33 19.29 5.35
N VAL A 168 10.61 19.47 4.26
CA VAL A 168 9.17 19.74 4.25
C VAL A 168 8.57 19.26 2.93
N SER A 169 7.29 18.89 2.95
CA SER A 169 6.53 18.57 1.75
C SER A 169 5.09 19.04 1.88
N GLY A 170 4.41 19.20 0.75
CA GLY A 170 2.98 19.48 0.68
C GLY A 170 2.51 19.55 -0.77
N GLU A 171 1.23 19.85 -0.96
CA GLU A 171 0.62 19.93 -2.28
C GLU A 171 0.32 21.37 -2.66
N THR A 172 0.33 21.66 -3.96
CA THR A 172 -0.17 22.93 -4.48
C THR A 172 -1.69 23.02 -4.39
N ASP A 173 -2.21 24.21 -4.14
CA ASP A 173 -3.64 24.50 -4.18
C ASP A 173 -4.20 24.54 -5.61
N ALA A 174 -5.51 24.76 -5.78
CA ALA A 174 -6.14 24.86 -7.11
C ALA A 174 -5.58 26.02 -7.98
N GLY A 175 -4.97 27.03 -7.37
CA GLY A 175 -4.26 28.12 -8.05
C GLY A 175 -2.79 27.80 -8.36
N GLY A 176 -2.35 26.57 -8.10
CA GLY A 176 -0.98 26.10 -8.26
C GLY A 176 -0.01 26.67 -7.23
N ARG A 177 -0.48 27.33 -6.17
CA ARG A 177 0.40 27.94 -5.16
C ARG A 177 0.73 26.95 -4.07
N PHE A 178 1.92 27.06 -3.50
CA PHE A 178 2.30 26.32 -2.30
C PHE A 178 2.92 27.25 -1.26
N ARG A 179 2.78 26.86 0.00
CA ARG A 179 3.45 27.47 1.14
C ARG A 179 3.86 26.37 2.10
N LEU A 180 5.15 26.04 2.10
CA LEU A 180 5.74 24.96 2.88
C LEU A 180 6.67 25.53 3.94
N GLY A 181 6.64 24.98 5.14
CA GLY A 181 7.57 25.34 6.20
C GLY A 181 6.92 25.50 7.57
N PRO A 182 7.55 26.27 8.47
CA PRO A 182 8.81 27.00 8.27
C PRO A 182 10.00 26.05 8.00
N THR A 183 11.03 26.54 7.31
CA THR A 183 12.31 25.84 7.08
C THR A 183 13.50 26.71 7.49
N PRO A 184 14.70 26.13 7.70
CA PRO A 184 15.91 26.93 7.93
C PRO A 184 16.25 27.77 6.69
N ASP A 185 16.79 28.98 6.87
CA ASP A 185 17.33 29.82 5.78
C ASP A 185 18.63 29.22 5.23
N LYS A 186 18.47 28.15 4.46
CA LYS A 186 19.50 27.41 3.76
C LYS A 186 18.97 27.03 2.39
N LEU A 187 19.89 26.84 1.44
CA LEU A 187 19.55 26.35 0.12
C LEU A 187 18.98 24.92 0.21
N LEU A 188 17.94 24.67 -0.57
CA LEU A 188 17.21 23.41 -0.65
C LEU A 188 17.22 22.91 -2.09
N ARG A 189 17.07 21.60 -2.25
CA ARG A 189 16.66 20.98 -3.50
C ARG A 189 15.14 20.85 -3.49
N LEU A 190 14.46 21.30 -4.53
CA LEU A 190 13.01 21.18 -4.67
C LEU A 190 12.68 20.11 -5.70
N GLU A 191 11.86 19.14 -5.34
CA GLU A 191 11.26 18.18 -6.27
C GLU A 191 9.77 18.45 -6.38
N VAL A 192 9.28 18.64 -7.61
CA VAL A 192 7.86 18.85 -7.90
C VAL A 192 7.38 17.69 -8.77
N ARG A 193 6.31 17.01 -8.34
CA ARG A 193 5.73 15.86 -9.02
C ARG A 193 4.24 16.06 -9.23
N HIS A 194 3.76 15.73 -10.42
CA HIS A 194 2.34 15.70 -10.74
C HIS A 194 2.10 14.63 -11.81
N GLN A 195 0.99 13.91 -11.75
CA GLN A 195 0.71 12.77 -12.63
C GLN A 195 0.65 13.09 -14.13
N ALA A 196 0.39 14.36 -14.47
CA ALA A 196 0.24 14.85 -15.84
C ALA A 196 1.48 15.54 -16.42
N PHE A 197 2.57 15.61 -15.65
CA PHE A 197 3.77 16.35 -16.04
C PHE A 197 5.04 15.57 -15.72
N GLU A 198 6.12 15.89 -16.42
CA GLU A 198 7.45 15.41 -16.08
C GLU A 198 7.86 15.92 -14.68
N PRO A 199 8.50 15.08 -13.83
CA PRO A 199 9.04 15.54 -12.57
C PRO A 199 10.06 16.67 -12.78
N LEU A 200 9.94 17.74 -12.00
CA LEU A 200 10.88 18.85 -12.00
C LEU A 200 11.76 18.79 -10.75
N VAL A 201 13.07 18.93 -10.96
CA VAL A 201 14.06 19.09 -9.89
C VAL A 201 14.73 20.44 -10.03
N VAL A 202 14.68 21.24 -8.96
CA VAL A 202 15.33 22.56 -8.90
C VAL A 202 16.35 22.55 -7.76
N GLU A 203 17.62 22.76 -8.10
CA GLU A 203 18.69 22.85 -7.11
C GLU A 203 18.83 24.28 -6.58
N ASN A 204 19.37 24.42 -5.37
CA ASN A 204 19.69 25.71 -4.75
C ASN A 204 18.50 26.68 -4.57
N VAL A 205 17.32 26.16 -4.26
CA VAL A 205 16.13 26.96 -3.94
C VAL A 205 16.30 27.60 -2.56
N ARG A 206 16.17 28.93 -2.50
CA ARG A 206 16.25 29.69 -1.26
C ARG A 206 14.82 29.91 -0.69
N PRO A 207 14.53 29.51 0.55
CA PRO A 207 13.28 29.87 1.22
C PRO A 207 13.09 31.40 1.28
N GLY A 208 11.84 31.86 1.28
CA GLY A 208 11.50 33.28 1.36
C GLY A 208 11.46 34.02 0.02
N THR A 209 11.85 33.37 -1.08
CA THR A 209 11.62 33.89 -2.43
C THR A 209 10.39 33.21 -3.03
N ASP A 210 9.48 34.00 -3.61
CA ASP A 210 8.36 33.47 -4.37
C ASP A 210 8.83 33.14 -5.79
N ALA A 211 8.89 31.85 -6.12
CA ALA A 211 9.37 31.36 -7.41
C ALA A 211 8.25 30.72 -8.23
N VAL A 212 8.31 30.87 -9.55
CA VAL A 212 7.43 30.17 -10.49
C VAL A 212 8.18 28.98 -11.08
N HIS A 213 7.62 27.79 -10.93
CA HIS A 213 8.15 26.54 -11.43
C HIS A 213 7.25 26.03 -12.56
N VAL A 214 7.81 25.89 -13.76
CA VAL A 214 7.05 25.46 -14.94
C VAL A 214 7.33 23.99 -15.22
N LEU A 215 6.28 23.18 -15.26
CA LEU A 215 6.33 21.76 -15.56
C LEU A 215 6.07 21.50 -17.05
N THR A 216 6.77 20.51 -17.61
CA THR A 216 6.57 20.01 -18.97
C THR A 216 5.43 18.99 -18.98
N PRO A 217 4.35 19.19 -19.77
CA PRO A 217 3.25 18.23 -19.85
C PRO A 217 3.72 16.89 -20.42
N LEU A 218 3.23 15.78 -19.87
CA LEU A 218 3.39 14.47 -20.48
C LEU A 218 2.48 14.35 -21.71
N PRO A 219 2.84 13.52 -22.71
CA PRO A 219 1.94 13.22 -23.80
C PRO A 219 0.69 12.49 -23.28
N GLU A 220 -0.48 12.90 -23.78
CA GLU A 220 -1.72 12.18 -23.51
C GLU A 220 -1.86 10.98 -24.45
N HIS A 221 -2.28 9.85 -23.88
CA HIS A 221 -2.57 8.62 -24.59
C HIS A 221 -4.08 8.33 -24.54
N PRO A 222 -4.74 8.12 -25.70
CA PRO A 222 -6.14 7.75 -25.73
C PRO A 222 -6.31 6.26 -25.40
N VAL A 223 -6.99 5.95 -24.31
CA VAL A 223 -7.44 4.58 -24.00
C VAL A 223 -8.86 4.40 -24.53
N ARG A 224 -9.00 3.57 -25.55
CA ARG A 224 -10.27 3.31 -26.24
C ARG A 224 -10.71 1.87 -26.07
N GLY A 225 -12.01 1.65 -25.97
CA GLY A 225 -12.53 0.30 -26.02
C GLY A 225 -14.04 0.20 -26.10
N VAL A 226 -14.50 -1.04 -26.14
CA VAL A 226 -15.92 -1.41 -26.16
C VAL A 226 -16.17 -2.45 -25.09
N VAL A 227 -17.17 -2.23 -24.26
CA VAL A 227 -17.62 -3.16 -23.22
C VAL A 227 -18.82 -3.94 -23.74
N ARG A 228 -18.72 -5.27 -23.69
CA ARG A 228 -19.71 -6.20 -24.20
C ARG A 228 -20.06 -7.25 -23.15
N ARG A 229 -21.21 -7.86 -23.32
CA ARG A 229 -21.68 -8.97 -22.51
C ARG A 229 -21.25 -10.30 -23.12
N ARG A 230 -20.73 -11.22 -22.32
CA ARG A 230 -20.47 -12.61 -22.72
C ARG A 230 -21.73 -13.49 -22.57
N PRO A 231 -21.97 -14.48 -23.45
CA PRO A 231 -21.30 -14.75 -24.73
C PRO A 231 -21.92 -14.00 -25.91
N ALA A 232 -23.09 -13.37 -25.73
CA ALA A 232 -23.87 -12.77 -26.82
C ALA A 232 -23.18 -11.59 -27.54
N ARG A 233 -22.11 -11.04 -26.96
CA ARG A 233 -21.34 -9.88 -27.46
C ARG A 233 -22.18 -8.63 -27.66
N THR A 234 -23.30 -8.51 -26.96
CA THR A 234 -24.14 -7.31 -26.96
C THR A 234 -23.45 -6.19 -26.19
N PRO A 235 -23.55 -4.93 -26.63
CA PRO A 235 -22.92 -3.81 -25.93
C PRO A 235 -23.51 -3.60 -24.53
N VAL A 236 -22.68 -3.12 -23.59
CA VAL A 236 -23.10 -2.77 -22.23
C VAL A 236 -22.97 -1.27 -22.05
N ALA A 237 -24.09 -0.56 -22.13
CA ALA A 237 -24.16 0.88 -21.91
C ALA A 237 -24.10 1.24 -20.42
N GLY A 238 -23.55 2.42 -20.10
CA GLY A 238 -23.49 2.95 -18.74
C GLY A 238 -22.49 2.27 -17.80
N ALA A 239 -21.70 1.31 -18.29
CA ALA A 239 -20.62 0.67 -17.53
C ALA A 239 -19.59 1.73 -17.14
N GLU A 240 -19.19 1.76 -15.87
CA GLU A 240 -18.17 2.67 -15.39
C GLU A 240 -16.80 2.11 -15.73
N VAL A 241 -15.99 2.89 -16.45
CA VAL A 241 -14.63 2.53 -16.85
C VAL A 241 -13.66 3.47 -16.13
N ARG A 242 -12.69 2.90 -15.44
CA ARG A 242 -11.68 3.62 -14.65
C ARG A 242 -10.28 3.25 -15.12
N LEU A 243 -9.38 4.22 -15.15
CA LEU A 243 -7.94 3.99 -15.28
C LEU A 243 -7.30 4.09 -13.90
N LEU A 244 -6.60 3.04 -13.51
CA LEU A 244 -5.86 2.95 -12.27
C LEU A 244 -4.36 3.08 -12.56
N GLY A 245 -3.70 3.98 -11.83
CA GLY A 245 -2.25 4.07 -11.73
C GLY A 245 -1.76 3.60 -10.35
N GLU A 246 -0.48 3.83 -10.05
CA GLU A 246 0.12 3.43 -8.76
C GLU A 246 -0.55 4.09 -7.55
N GLN A 247 -1.08 5.31 -7.73
CA GLN A 247 -1.71 6.10 -6.68
C GLN A 247 -3.25 5.93 -6.63
N GLY A 248 -3.83 5.01 -7.42
CA GLY A 248 -5.27 4.75 -7.47
C GLY A 248 -5.95 5.24 -8.74
N VAL A 249 -7.23 5.64 -8.64
CA VAL A 249 -8.05 6.05 -9.80
C VAL A 249 -7.59 7.40 -10.34
N VAL A 250 -7.17 7.41 -11.61
CA VAL A 250 -6.69 8.62 -12.29
C VAL A 250 -7.81 9.31 -13.06
N VAL A 251 -8.55 8.54 -13.88
CA VAL A 251 -9.65 9.06 -14.71
C VAL A 251 -10.77 8.03 -14.77
N LYS A 252 -12.02 8.50 -14.92
CA LYS A 252 -13.19 7.63 -15.13
C LYS A 252 -14.14 8.18 -16.18
N THR A 253 -14.87 7.30 -16.84
CA THR A 253 -15.96 7.61 -17.77
C THR A 253 -17.05 6.54 -17.70
N ARG A 254 -18.12 6.71 -18.48
CA ARG A 254 -19.14 5.68 -18.70
C ARG A 254 -19.20 5.31 -20.17
N THR A 255 -19.52 4.05 -20.44
CA THR A 255 -19.78 3.60 -21.82
C THR A 255 -21.06 4.19 -22.38
N ASP A 256 -21.06 4.47 -23.68
CA ASP A 256 -22.24 4.96 -24.42
C ASP A 256 -23.22 3.82 -24.77
N ALA A 257 -24.26 4.13 -25.55
CA ALA A 257 -25.27 3.16 -26.00
C ALA A 257 -24.70 2.01 -26.85
N SER A 258 -23.55 2.22 -27.51
CA SER A 258 -22.82 1.20 -28.26
C SER A 258 -21.83 0.40 -27.40
N GLY A 259 -21.77 0.70 -26.09
CA GLY A 259 -20.80 0.13 -25.16
C GLY A 259 -19.39 0.72 -25.31
N SER A 260 -19.22 1.76 -26.12
CA SER A 260 -17.91 2.34 -26.42
C SER A 260 -17.50 3.36 -25.36
N PHE A 261 -16.19 3.52 -25.16
CA PHE A 261 -15.63 4.58 -24.31
C PHE A 261 -14.29 5.09 -24.87
N GLU A 262 -13.96 6.34 -24.53
CA GLU A 262 -12.65 6.94 -24.72
C GLU A 262 -12.24 7.67 -23.44
N LEU A 263 -11.01 7.45 -22.99
CA LEU A 263 -10.37 8.11 -21.86
C LEU A 263 -9.04 8.68 -22.33
N ARG A 264 -8.62 9.81 -21.77
CA ARG A 264 -7.28 10.38 -21.98
C ARG A 264 -6.48 10.23 -20.70
N SER A 265 -5.25 9.76 -20.80
CA SER A 265 -4.39 9.50 -19.66
C SER A 265 -2.93 9.74 -20.01
N PHE A 266 -2.14 10.12 -19.02
CA PHE A 266 -0.69 10.25 -19.12
C PHE A 266 0.04 8.95 -18.74
N LEU A 267 -0.71 7.92 -18.32
CA LEU A 267 -0.15 6.62 -17.96
C LEU A 267 0.16 5.80 -19.22
N ILE A 268 1.38 5.25 -19.28
CA ILE A 268 1.80 4.35 -20.38
C ILE A 268 1.22 2.94 -20.18
N GLU A 269 1.22 2.44 -18.94
CA GLU A 269 0.72 1.10 -18.59
C GLU A 269 -0.40 1.14 -17.53
N PRO A 270 -1.56 1.76 -17.83
CA PRO A 270 -2.65 1.82 -16.87
C PRO A 270 -3.28 0.43 -16.67
N THR A 271 -3.88 0.22 -15.50
CA THR A 271 -4.87 -0.85 -15.33
C THR A 271 -6.25 -0.30 -15.62
N VAL A 272 -6.97 -0.91 -16.56
CA VAL A 272 -8.39 -0.61 -16.79
C VAL A 272 -9.23 -1.44 -15.84
N GLU A 273 -10.11 -0.77 -15.10
CA GLU A 273 -11.20 -1.40 -14.35
C GLU A 273 -12.53 -1.09 -15.02
N VAL A 274 -13.37 -2.10 -15.23
CA VAL A 274 -14.72 -1.97 -15.75
C VAL A 274 -15.72 -2.52 -14.74
N VAL A 275 -16.67 -1.69 -14.33
CA VAL A 275 -17.74 -2.03 -13.38
C VAL A 275 -19.10 -1.81 -14.03
N ALA A 276 -19.95 -2.82 -14.03
CA ALA A 276 -21.31 -2.74 -14.54
C ALA A 276 -22.27 -3.54 -13.66
N VAL A 277 -23.48 -3.00 -13.46
CA VAL A 277 -24.51 -3.65 -12.63
C VAL A 277 -24.87 -5.02 -13.22
N GLY A 278 -24.84 -6.06 -12.39
CA GLY A 278 -25.16 -7.43 -12.79
C GLY A 278 -24.00 -8.21 -13.43
N PHE A 279 -22.79 -7.63 -13.47
CA PHE A 279 -21.58 -8.27 -14.01
C PHE A 279 -20.49 -8.39 -12.95
N LEU A 280 -19.56 -9.33 -13.15
CA LEU A 280 -18.32 -9.39 -12.38
C LEU A 280 -17.43 -8.20 -12.75
N ASP A 281 -16.76 -7.61 -11.75
CA ASP A 281 -15.74 -6.59 -11.97
C ASP A 281 -14.64 -7.14 -12.87
N TYR A 282 -14.23 -6.34 -13.84
CA TYR A 282 -13.17 -6.69 -14.77
C TYR A 282 -11.96 -5.78 -14.56
N GLN A 283 -10.75 -6.36 -14.53
CA GLN A 283 -9.50 -5.60 -14.48
C GLN A 283 -8.46 -6.17 -15.44
N GLU A 284 -7.74 -5.30 -16.13
CA GLU A 284 -6.68 -5.68 -17.06
C GLU A 284 -5.60 -4.60 -17.17
N ALA A 285 -4.34 -5.03 -17.17
CA ALA A 285 -3.21 -4.15 -17.47
C ALA A 285 -3.12 -3.90 -18.98
N LEU A 286 -3.13 -2.63 -19.39
CA LEU A 286 -3.05 -2.21 -20.78
C LEU A 286 -1.72 -1.54 -21.10
N ASN A 287 -1.44 -1.44 -22.40
CA ASN A 287 -0.54 -0.43 -22.95
C ASN A 287 -1.43 0.66 -23.58
N ALA A 288 -1.31 1.90 -23.10
CA ALA A 288 -2.17 3.02 -23.51
C ALA A 288 -2.00 3.41 -24.98
N ASN A 289 -0.89 3.04 -25.62
CA ASN A 289 -0.66 3.24 -27.06
C ASN A 289 -1.17 2.09 -27.93
N GLY A 290 -1.88 1.11 -27.36
CA GLY A 290 -2.42 -0.02 -28.08
C GLY A 290 -3.67 0.29 -28.90
N SER A 291 -4.02 -0.62 -29.81
CA SER A 291 -5.30 -0.60 -30.52
C SER A 291 -6.49 -0.67 -29.55
N PRO A 292 -7.67 -0.12 -29.92
CA PRO A 292 -8.88 -0.22 -29.12
C PRO A 292 -9.18 -1.65 -28.66
N ARG A 293 -9.59 -1.80 -27.40
CA ARG A 293 -9.78 -3.12 -26.77
C ARG A 293 -11.26 -3.46 -26.58
N THR A 294 -11.58 -4.76 -26.60
CA THR A 294 -12.92 -5.26 -26.26
C THR A 294 -12.89 -5.91 -24.88
N PHE A 295 -13.82 -5.54 -24.01
CA PHE A 295 -13.96 -6.06 -22.66
C PHE A 295 -15.24 -6.87 -22.55
N ASP A 296 -15.13 -8.20 -22.50
CA ASP A 296 -16.28 -9.09 -22.41
C ASP A 296 -16.60 -9.39 -20.95
N LEU A 297 -17.62 -8.73 -20.42
CA LEU A 297 -18.08 -8.90 -19.04
C LEU A 297 -18.88 -10.19 -18.88
N ILE A 298 -18.68 -10.80 -17.72
CA ILE A 298 -19.31 -12.05 -17.32
C ILE A 298 -20.42 -11.74 -16.32
N PRO A 299 -21.65 -12.27 -16.47
CA PRO A 299 -22.71 -12.06 -15.50
C PRO A 299 -22.29 -12.45 -14.07
N ALA A 300 -22.66 -11.64 -13.08
CA ALA A 300 -22.31 -11.86 -11.68
C ALA A 300 -23.10 -13.00 -11.03
N GLN A 301 -24.34 -13.21 -11.47
CA GLN A 301 -25.23 -14.23 -10.91
C GLN A 301 -25.05 -15.59 -11.61
N PRO A 302 -24.84 -16.70 -10.87
CA PRO A 302 -24.72 -18.05 -11.44
C PRO A 302 -25.89 -18.45 -12.33
N GLU A 303 -27.12 -18.11 -11.95
CA GLU A 303 -28.34 -18.44 -12.69
C GLU A 303 -28.31 -17.81 -14.08
N GLU A 304 -27.85 -16.57 -14.17
CA GLU A 304 -27.73 -15.84 -15.42
C GLU A 304 -26.65 -16.43 -16.31
N ARG A 305 -25.51 -16.83 -15.74
CA ARG A 305 -24.43 -17.51 -16.46
C ARG A 305 -24.87 -18.84 -17.05
N GLN A 306 -25.65 -19.62 -16.30
CA GLN A 306 -26.26 -20.87 -16.77
C GLN A 306 -27.27 -20.61 -17.88
N ARG A 307 -28.15 -19.61 -17.70
CA ARG A 307 -29.16 -19.23 -18.70
C ARG A 307 -28.55 -18.85 -20.04
N VAL A 308 -27.41 -18.14 -20.03
CA VAL A 308 -26.69 -17.78 -21.26
C VAL A 308 -25.66 -18.82 -21.71
N GLY A 309 -25.61 -19.98 -21.05
CA GLY A 309 -24.78 -21.11 -21.44
C GLY A 309 -23.27 -20.94 -21.23
N LEU A 310 -22.84 -20.00 -20.39
CA LEU A 310 -21.42 -19.86 -20.02
C LEU A 310 -20.97 -20.96 -19.08
N THR A 311 -21.83 -21.27 -18.14
CA THR A 311 -21.61 -22.30 -17.15
C THR A 311 -22.73 -23.30 -17.20
N ALA A 312 -22.51 -24.42 -16.54
CA ALA A 312 -23.56 -25.32 -16.17
C ALA A 312 -23.30 -25.85 -14.76
N LEU A 313 -24.32 -26.48 -14.23
CA LEU A 313 -24.34 -26.91 -12.86
C LEU A 313 -24.07 -28.41 -12.77
N VAL A 314 -23.18 -28.76 -11.86
CA VAL A 314 -22.97 -30.14 -11.43
C VAL A 314 -23.64 -30.29 -10.08
N ILE A 315 -24.63 -31.17 -10.03
CA ILE A 315 -25.33 -31.52 -8.80
C ILE A 315 -25.07 -32.99 -8.55
N GLY A 316 -24.70 -33.32 -7.31
CA GLY A 316 -24.62 -34.71 -6.91
C GLY A 316 -24.88 -34.92 -5.44
N THR A 317 -24.80 -36.17 -5.03
CA THR A 317 -24.90 -36.60 -3.65
C THR A 317 -23.74 -37.54 -3.35
N VAL A 318 -23.06 -37.32 -2.22
CA VAL A 318 -22.05 -38.23 -1.68
C VAL A 318 -22.73 -39.18 -0.71
N LEU A 319 -22.58 -40.47 -0.96
CA LEU A 319 -23.14 -41.56 -0.16
C LEU A 319 -21.99 -42.42 0.38
N ASP A 320 -22.16 -43.02 1.55
CA ASP A 320 -21.28 -44.07 2.07
C ASP A 320 -21.61 -45.42 1.40
N ALA A 321 -20.88 -46.48 1.76
CA ALA A 321 -21.09 -47.81 1.19
C ALA A 321 -22.43 -48.45 1.58
N ALA A 322 -23.09 -47.95 2.63
CA ALA A 322 -24.42 -48.36 3.02
C ALA A 322 -25.52 -47.49 2.37
N SER A 323 -25.15 -46.65 1.39
CA SER A 323 -26.03 -45.72 0.69
C SER A 323 -26.61 -44.61 1.59
N HIS A 324 -26.00 -44.32 2.74
CA HIS A 324 -26.37 -43.17 3.56
C HIS A 324 -25.63 -41.91 3.10
N PRO A 325 -26.26 -40.73 3.16
CA PRO A 325 -25.59 -39.50 2.77
C PRO A 325 -24.46 -39.08 3.70
N VAL A 326 -23.33 -38.65 3.11
CA VAL A 326 -22.16 -38.17 3.85
C VAL A 326 -22.22 -36.64 3.95
N LYS A 327 -22.55 -36.13 5.13
CA LYS A 327 -22.56 -34.69 5.43
C LYS A 327 -21.15 -34.13 5.60
N ASN A 328 -20.97 -32.84 5.30
CA ASN A 328 -19.71 -32.12 5.47
C ASN A 328 -18.51 -32.75 4.74
N CYS A 329 -18.76 -33.51 3.68
CA CYS A 329 -17.73 -34.11 2.85
C CYS A 329 -17.19 -33.04 1.89
N PRO A 330 -15.89 -32.73 1.91
CA PRO A 330 -15.29 -31.95 0.85
C PRO A 330 -15.35 -32.73 -0.47
N VAL A 331 -15.77 -32.04 -1.53
CA VAL A 331 -15.77 -32.51 -2.91
C VAL A 331 -14.89 -31.54 -3.70
N HIS A 332 -13.72 -32.01 -4.07
CA HIS A 332 -12.80 -31.31 -4.95
C HIS A 332 -13.24 -31.48 -6.40
N VAL A 333 -13.09 -30.41 -7.17
CA VAL A 333 -13.40 -30.38 -8.60
C VAL A 333 -12.14 -30.05 -9.36
N GLN A 334 -11.72 -30.98 -10.20
CA GLN A 334 -10.53 -30.84 -11.03
C GLN A 334 -10.92 -30.94 -12.51
N PRO A 335 -10.37 -30.09 -13.39
CA PRO A 335 -10.58 -30.26 -14.82
C PRO A 335 -9.86 -31.53 -15.30
N VAL A 336 -10.46 -32.28 -16.25
CA VAL A 336 -9.83 -33.50 -16.81
C VAL A 336 -8.53 -33.16 -17.54
N THR A 337 -8.54 -32.06 -18.27
CA THR A 337 -7.36 -31.47 -18.89
C THR A 337 -6.91 -30.31 -18.00
N PRO A 338 -5.63 -30.21 -17.60
CA PRO A 338 -5.15 -29.08 -16.81
C PRO A 338 -5.62 -27.77 -17.44
N TRP A 339 -6.58 -27.12 -16.78
CA TRP A 339 -7.07 -25.85 -17.24
C TRP A 339 -5.99 -24.84 -16.92
N THR A 340 -5.19 -24.50 -17.93
CA THR A 340 -4.44 -23.27 -17.88
C THR A 340 -5.46 -22.20 -18.19
N PRO A 341 -5.76 -21.27 -17.27
CA PRO A 341 -6.60 -20.13 -17.60
C PRO A 341 -5.82 -19.31 -18.62
N SER A 342 -5.93 -19.67 -19.90
CA SER A 342 -5.43 -18.83 -20.96
C SER A 342 -6.37 -17.64 -20.95
N GLY A 343 -5.89 -16.53 -20.38
CA GLY A 343 -6.42 -15.23 -20.76
C GLY A 343 -6.48 -15.16 -22.29
N ILE A 344 -7.26 -14.22 -22.80
CA ILE A 344 -7.24 -13.94 -24.24
C ILE A 344 -5.77 -13.69 -24.62
N GLU A 345 -5.25 -14.45 -25.59
CA GLU A 345 -3.82 -14.47 -25.93
C GLU A 345 -3.26 -13.04 -26.08
N GLY A 346 -2.11 -12.79 -25.44
CA GLY A 346 -1.47 -11.46 -25.42
C GLY A 346 -2.13 -10.43 -24.50
N ARG A 347 -3.13 -10.79 -23.68
CA ARG A 347 -3.78 -9.89 -22.71
C ARG A 347 -3.41 -10.23 -21.27
N ARG A 348 -3.17 -9.19 -20.47
CA ARG A 348 -2.79 -9.28 -19.05
C ARG A 348 -4.01 -9.03 -18.17
N ILE A 349 -4.97 -9.96 -18.21
CA ILE A 349 -6.20 -9.85 -17.43
C ILE A 349 -5.91 -10.18 -15.97
N LEU A 350 -6.26 -9.26 -15.09
CA LEU A 350 -6.03 -9.37 -13.64
C LEU A 350 -7.26 -9.92 -12.91
N ARG A 351 -8.46 -9.55 -13.36
CA ARG A 351 -9.74 -9.97 -12.74
C ARG A 351 -10.87 -10.01 -13.76
N GLY A 352 -11.87 -10.87 -13.56
CA GLY A 352 -13.17 -10.83 -14.25
C GLY A 352 -13.19 -11.35 -15.69
N GLY A 353 -12.06 -11.50 -16.39
CA GLY A 353 -12.04 -12.14 -17.71
C GLY A 353 -12.11 -13.67 -17.68
N LEU A 354 -11.91 -14.24 -16.49
CA LEU A 354 -12.04 -15.66 -16.19
C LEU A 354 -13.08 -15.84 -15.09
N LEU A 355 -13.86 -16.91 -15.18
CA LEU A 355 -14.82 -17.26 -14.17
C LEU A 355 -14.09 -17.80 -12.93
N PRO A 356 -14.37 -17.27 -11.73
CA PRO A 356 -13.85 -17.86 -10.51
C PRO A 356 -14.65 -19.13 -10.21
N PHE A 357 -14.09 -20.30 -10.49
CA PHE A 357 -14.71 -21.57 -10.12
C PHE A 357 -14.24 -22.01 -8.74
N GLN A 358 -15.19 -22.50 -7.95
CA GLN A 358 -14.87 -23.15 -6.68
C GLN A 358 -14.27 -24.52 -6.98
N GLN A 359 -13.01 -24.70 -6.63
CA GLN A 359 -12.31 -25.99 -6.74
C GLN A 359 -12.71 -26.97 -5.64
N MET A 360 -13.45 -26.51 -4.62
CA MET A 360 -13.92 -27.34 -3.53
C MET A 360 -15.30 -26.85 -3.09
N VAL A 361 -16.21 -27.80 -2.89
CA VAL A 361 -17.51 -27.60 -2.25
C VAL A 361 -17.67 -28.59 -1.11
N VAL A 362 -18.54 -28.29 -0.15
CA VAL A 362 -18.82 -29.18 0.98
C VAL A 362 -20.26 -29.65 0.89
N THR A 363 -20.49 -30.94 1.11
CA THR A 363 -21.84 -31.52 1.07
C THR A 363 -22.71 -31.03 2.23
N GLY A 364 -24.00 -30.85 1.94
CA GLY A 364 -25.02 -30.54 2.94
C GLY A 364 -25.39 -31.73 3.84
N PRO A 365 -26.38 -31.55 4.74
CA PRO A 365 -26.82 -32.61 5.67
C PRO A 365 -27.34 -33.88 4.99
N ASP A 366 -27.85 -33.75 3.76
CA ASP A 366 -28.36 -34.81 2.90
C ASP A 366 -27.29 -35.34 1.93
N GLY A 367 -26.01 -35.02 2.18
CA GLY A 367 -24.88 -35.39 1.31
C GLY A 367 -24.89 -34.69 -0.05
N ALA A 368 -25.84 -33.78 -0.32
CA ALA A 368 -25.93 -33.10 -1.61
C ALA A 368 -24.87 -32.00 -1.74
N PHE A 369 -24.36 -31.82 -2.95
CA PHE A 369 -23.51 -30.70 -3.31
C PHE A 369 -23.94 -30.09 -4.65
N ARG A 370 -23.55 -28.84 -4.84
CA ARG A 370 -23.82 -28.07 -6.05
C ARG A 370 -22.57 -27.26 -6.39
N VAL A 371 -22.04 -27.45 -7.60
CA VAL A 371 -20.89 -26.68 -8.09
C VAL A 371 -21.15 -26.18 -9.51
N GLU A 372 -20.72 -24.95 -9.78
CA GLU A 372 -20.79 -24.32 -11.09
C GLU A 372 -19.49 -24.58 -11.87
N TRP A 373 -19.61 -24.92 -13.15
CA TRP A 373 -18.46 -25.29 -14.00
C TRP A 373 -18.60 -24.75 -15.44
N PRO A 374 -17.50 -24.49 -16.19
CA PRO A 374 -17.60 -24.21 -17.61
C PRO A 374 -18.35 -25.31 -18.37
N ARG A 375 -19.20 -24.93 -19.32
CA ARG A 375 -19.97 -25.92 -20.10
C ARG A 375 -19.10 -26.75 -21.05
N SER A 376 -17.95 -26.22 -21.48
CA SER A 376 -17.09 -26.81 -22.52
C SER A 376 -16.06 -27.80 -22.00
N GLU A 377 -15.97 -28.01 -20.68
CA GLU A 377 -14.89 -28.79 -20.08
C GLU A 377 -15.41 -30.00 -19.32
N ALA A 378 -14.75 -31.14 -19.55
CA ALA A 378 -14.92 -32.32 -18.72
C ALA A 378 -14.25 -32.08 -17.36
N LEU A 379 -14.88 -32.55 -16.29
CA LEU A 379 -14.38 -32.43 -14.92
C LEU A 379 -14.36 -33.78 -14.22
N ARG A 380 -13.47 -33.86 -13.24
CA ARG A 380 -13.34 -34.93 -12.26
C ARG A 380 -13.81 -34.42 -10.92
N LEU A 381 -14.63 -35.24 -10.26
CA LEU A 381 -14.98 -35.05 -8.86
C LEU A 381 -14.13 -35.99 -8.01
N ILE A 382 -13.64 -35.46 -6.89
CA ILE A 382 -12.89 -36.21 -5.88
C ILE A 382 -13.54 -35.92 -4.53
N ALA A 383 -14.20 -36.91 -3.95
CA ALA A 383 -14.77 -36.81 -2.61
C ALA A 383 -13.82 -37.46 -1.59
N VAL A 384 -13.55 -36.78 -0.49
CA VAL A 384 -12.59 -37.22 0.54
C VAL A 384 -13.28 -37.28 1.91
N GLN A 385 -13.26 -38.43 2.57
CA GLN A 385 -13.86 -38.61 3.90
C GLN A 385 -12.76 -38.79 4.97
N GLY A 386 -12.49 -37.74 5.75
CA GLY A 386 -11.48 -37.76 6.82
C GLY A 386 -10.15 -37.09 6.45
N ALA A 387 -9.07 -37.42 7.17
CA ALA A 387 -7.73 -36.86 6.98
C ALA A 387 -6.93 -37.59 5.88
N VAL A 388 -7.55 -37.75 4.72
CA VAL A 388 -7.03 -38.58 3.62
C VAL A 388 -6.42 -37.70 2.52
N THR A 389 -5.37 -38.17 1.85
CA THR A 389 -4.71 -37.45 0.75
C THR A 389 -5.53 -37.54 -0.55
N GLU A 390 -5.37 -36.58 -1.48
CA GLU A 390 -6.08 -36.57 -2.78
C GLU A 390 -5.90 -37.89 -3.57
N GLU A 391 -4.79 -38.60 -3.40
CA GLU A 391 -4.47 -39.88 -4.07
C GLU A 391 -5.44 -41.02 -3.72
N GLN A 392 -6.16 -40.88 -2.60
CA GLN A 392 -7.10 -41.89 -2.08
C GLN A 392 -8.55 -41.57 -2.48
N GLY A 393 -8.83 -40.36 -2.97
CA GLY A 393 -10.20 -39.97 -3.32
C GLY A 393 -10.78 -40.73 -4.53
N LYS A 394 -12.09 -40.97 -4.53
CA LYS A 394 -12.79 -41.58 -5.67
C LYS A 394 -12.92 -40.60 -6.82
N LEU A 395 -12.29 -40.93 -7.94
CA LEU A 395 -12.37 -40.19 -9.20
C LEU A 395 -13.63 -40.57 -9.98
N VAL A 396 -14.45 -39.58 -10.33
CA VAL A 396 -15.58 -39.75 -11.27
C VAL A 396 -15.50 -38.69 -12.35
N ASP A 397 -15.41 -39.14 -13.61
CA ASP A 397 -15.54 -38.26 -14.77
C ASP A 397 -17.02 -37.87 -14.94
N VAL A 398 -17.27 -36.57 -14.99
CA VAL A 398 -18.61 -36.01 -14.97
C VAL A 398 -18.94 -35.32 -16.28
N VAL A 399 -20.09 -35.69 -16.85
CA VAL A 399 -20.73 -34.95 -17.92
C VAL A 399 -21.57 -33.84 -17.31
N VAL A 400 -21.20 -32.60 -17.62
CA VAL A 400 -21.86 -31.37 -17.17
C VAL A 400 -23.35 -31.36 -17.57
N GLY A 401 -24.23 -30.92 -16.65
CA GLY A 401 -25.69 -30.86 -16.88
C GLY A 401 -26.45 -32.16 -16.58
N LYS A 402 -25.79 -33.20 -16.07
CA LYS A 402 -26.42 -34.41 -15.54
C LYS A 402 -26.29 -34.47 -14.01
N ARG A 403 -27.19 -35.20 -13.36
CA ARG A 403 -27.10 -35.52 -11.92
C ARG A 403 -26.18 -36.72 -11.74
N HIS A 404 -25.27 -36.64 -10.77
CA HIS A 404 -24.29 -37.70 -10.48
C HIS A 404 -24.42 -38.20 -9.04
N GLN A 405 -24.10 -39.47 -8.80
CA GLN A 405 -24.02 -40.05 -7.45
C GLN A 405 -22.60 -40.55 -7.20
N LEU A 406 -22.02 -40.15 -6.07
CA LEU A 406 -20.69 -40.55 -5.63
C LEU A 406 -20.86 -41.49 -4.43
N VAL A 407 -20.52 -42.76 -4.59
CA VAL A 407 -20.55 -43.75 -3.50
C VAL A 407 -19.12 -43.98 -2.99
N LEU A 408 -18.86 -43.69 -1.72
CA LEU A 408 -17.59 -43.89 -1.03
C LEU A 408 -17.54 -45.29 -0.40
N HIS A 409 -16.46 -46.03 -0.63
CA HIS A 409 -16.23 -47.32 0.02
C HIS A 409 -15.20 -47.18 1.14
N PRO A 410 -15.34 -47.88 2.28
CA PRO A 410 -14.40 -47.76 3.38
C PRO A 410 -13.02 -48.26 2.95
N GLY A 411 -11.97 -47.46 3.19
CA GLY A 411 -10.60 -47.79 2.85
C GLY A 411 -10.16 -47.43 1.42
N GLN A 412 -11.02 -46.71 0.67
CA GLN A 412 -10.63 -45.97 -0.52
C GLN A 412 -10.40 -44.52 -0.17
#